data_AF-A0A956BUD1-F1
#
_entry.id   AF-A0A956BUD1-F1
#
_cell.length_a   1.000
_cell.length_b   1.000
_cell.length_c   1.000
_cell.angle_alpha   90.00
_cell.angle_beta   90.00
_cell.angle_gamma   90.00
#
_symmetry.space_group_name_H-M   'P 1'
#
loop_
_entity.id
_entity.type
_entity.pdbx_description
1 polymer ?
#
loop_
_entity_poly.entity_id
_entity_poly.type
_entity_poly.pdbx_seq_one_letter_code
_entity_poly.pdbx_strand_id
1 'polypeptide(L)'
;MGIFSKKSNNKASQKLRAEFEREAMPHLDTLYGAALRLTRSPSEAEDLVQDTLLKAFRFYDRFEAGTNLKAWLLKIMTNTFINRYRRVVRERAVFDGEMARPVGEATMSRATMRRLRSPVDDVERKMLADEIEAALVRLPAEHRVMIELADIQELSYREIADIVGCPIGTVMSRLHRARKTMQGELMEQALALGIVQPEVANDAADAPISLAEFRERQVARVAHGPLLAAAGGSTTNSARKDANPT
;
A
#
# COMPACT_ATOMS: atom_id res chain seq x y z
N MET A 1 -25.88 -49.62 -2.82
CA MET A 1 -26.54 -48.31 -2.99
C MET A 1 -25.52 -47.18 -2.77
N GLY A 2 -24.56 -46.95 -3.69
CA GLY A 2 -23.44 -46.01 -3.41
C GLY A 2 -22.66 -45.41 -4.59
N ILE A 3 -23.08 -45.63 -5.83
CA ILE A 3 -22.30 -45.22 -7.02
C ILE A 3 -22.69 -43.81 -7.53
N PHE A 4 -23.85 -43.28 -7.11
CA PHE A 4 -24.38 -41.99 -7.60
C PHE A 4 -23.88 -40.74 -6.85
N SER A 5 -23.29 -40.88 -5.65
CA SER A 5 -22.82 -39.73 -4.85
C SER A 5 -21.50 -39.13 -5.38
N LYS A 6 -20.60 -39.97 -5.92
CA LYS A 6 -19.24 -39.55 -6.37
C LYS A 6 -19.25 -38.65 -7.62
N LYS A 7 -20.23 -38.83 -8.52
CA LYS A 7 -20.39 -38.00 -9.74
C LYS A 7 -20.88 -36.59 -9.45
N SER A 8 -21.75 -36.43 -8.44
CA SER A 8 -22.27 -35.13 -7.99
C SER A 8 -21.15 -34.25 -7.43
N ASN A 9 -20.34 -34.82 -6.53
CA ASN A 9 -19.25 -34.09 -5.88
C ASN A 9 -18.16 -33.65 -6.88
N ASN A 10 -17.85 -34.49 -7.87
CA ASN A 10 -16.89 -34.15 -8.93
C ASN A 10 -17.37 -32.98 -9.80
N LYS A 11 -18.66 -32.95 -10.18
CA LYS A 11 -19.21 -31.83 -10.96
C LYS A 11 -19.20 -30.51 -10.19
N ALA A 12 -19.52 -30.53 -8.90
CA ALA A 12 -19.47 -29.34 -8.05
C ALA A 12 -18.04 -28.79 -7.91
N SER A 13 -17.05 -29.66 -7.68
CA SER A 13 -15.64 -29.26 -7.63
C SER A 13 -15.11 -28.73 -8.97
N GLN A 14 -15.53 -29.33 -10.10
CA GLN A 14 -15.18 -28.83 -11.43
C GLN A 14 -15.79 -27.45 -11.71
N LYS A 15 -17.04 -27.22 -11.30
CA LYS A 15 -17.70 -25.91 -11.42
C LYS A 15 -16.97 -24.84 -10.61
N LEU A 16 -16.65 -25.13 -9.34
CA LEU A 16 -15.93 -24.22 -8.46
C LEU A 16 -14.55 -23.86 -9.03
N ARG A 17 -13.85 -24.85 -9.60
CA ARG A 17 -12.58 -24.64 -10.29
C ARG A 17 -12.71 -23.72 -11.50
N ALA A 18 -13.69 -23.97 -12.36
CA ALA A 18 -13.91 -23.13 -13.53
C ALA A 18 -14.31 -21.69 -13.15
N GLU A 19 -15.08 -21.51 -12.07
CA GLU A 19 -15.44 -20.20 -11.54
C GLU A 19 -14.21 -19.45 -10.99
N PHE A 20 -13.41 -20.12 -10.16
CA PHE A 20 -12.15 -19.56 -9.66
C PHE A 20 -11.19 -19.18 -10.79
N GLU A 21 -10.96 -20.08 -11.75
CA GLU A 21 -10.06 -19.82 -12.89
C GLU A 21 -10.53 -18.59 -13.68
N ARG A 22 -11.84 -18.49 -13.97
CA ARG A 22 -12.41 -17.35 -14.70
C ARG A 22 -12.21 -16.02 -13.96
N GLU A 23 -12.34 -16.01 -12.64
CA GLU A 23 -12.27 -14.78 -11.84
C GLU A 23 -10.84 -14.40 -11.45
N ALA A 24 -9.96 -15.38 -11.20
CA ALA A 24 -8.59 -15.14 -10.77
C ALA A 24 -7.64 -14.85 -11.95
N MET A 25 -7.86 -15.45 -13.12
CA MET A 25 -6.96 -15.32 -14.27
C MET A 25 -6.73 -13.85 -14.72
N PRO A 26 -7.75 -12.96 -14.73
CA PRO A 26 -7.55 -11.54 -15.03
C PRO A 26 -6.58 -10.81 -14.09
N HIS A 27 -6.33 -11.36 -12.89
CA HIS A 27 -5.45 -10.77 -11.88
C HIS A 27 -4.03 -11.35 -11.91
N LEU A 28 -3.74 -12.32 -12.79
CA LEU A 28 -2.45 -13.01 -12.82
C LEU A 28 -1.27 -12.06 -13.08
N ASP A 29 -1.39 -11.18 -14.06
CA ASP A 29 -0.33 -10.21 -14.40
C ASP A 29 -0.11 -9.21 -13.26
N THR A 30 -1.19 -8.82 -12.58
CA THR A 30 -1.11 -7.94 -11.40
C THR A 30 -0.38 -8.62 -10.25
N LEU A 31 -0.74 -9.87 -9.95
CA LEU A 31 -0.10 -10.68 -8.92
C LEU A 31 1.37 -10.92 -9.24
N TYR A 32 1.70 -11.24 -10.48
CA TYR A 32 3.07 -11.49 -10.90
C TYR A 32 3.92 -10.21 -10.85
N GLY A 33 3.41 -9.08 -11.33
CA GLY A 33 4.11 -7.79 -11.23
C GLY A 33 4.38 -7.39 -9.78
N ALA A 34 3.39 -7.59 -8.89
CA ALA A 34 3.56 -7.33 -7.47
C ALA A 34 4.57 -8.29 -6.83
N ALA A 35 4.47 -9.59 -7.12
CA ALA A 35 5.40 -10.60 -6.63
C ALA A 35 6.85 -10.32 -7.07
N LEU A 36 7.05 -9.83 -8.30
CA LEU A 36 8.35 -9.49 -8.84
C LEU A 36 8.99 -8.32 -8.08
N ARG A 37 8.23 -7.24 -7.83
CA ARG A 37 8.72 -6.08 -7.04
C ARG A 37 9.02 -6.46 -5.59
N LEU A 38 8.22 -7.35 -5.00
CA LEU A 38 8.44 -7.84 -3.63
C LEU A 38 9.67 -8.74 -3.51
N THR A 39 9.81 -9.74 -4.38
CA THR A 39 10.84 -10.79 -4.27
C THR A 39 12.16 -10.42 -4.94
N ARG A 40 12.13 -9.62 -6.02
CA ARG A 40 13.27 -9.28 -6.88
C ARG A 40 13.91 -10.48 -7.59
N SER A 41 13.18 -11.59 -7.70
CA SER A 41 13.62 -12.78 -8.39
C SER A 41 12.44 -13.34 -9.18
N PRO A 42 12.58 -13.63 -10.49
CA PRO A 42 11.48 -14.16 -11.28
C PRO A 42 11.06 -15.54 -10.78
N SER A 43 12.02 -16.38 -10.38
CA SER A 43 11.71 -17.72 -9.86
C SER A 43 10.93 -17.61 -8.54
N GLU A 44 11.37 -16.76 -7.62
CA GLU A 44 10.66 -16.55 -6.35
C GLU A 44 9.30 -15.88 -6.56
N ALA A 45 9.17 -15.03 -7.58
CA ALA A 45 7.92 -14.39 -7.94
C ALA A 45 6.92 -15.42 -8.51
N GLU A 46 7.37 -16.28 -9.42
CA GLU A 46 6.57 -17.40 -9.95
C GLU A 46 6.11 -18.31 -8.81
N ASP A 47 7.03 -18.70 -7.92
CA ASP A 47 6.71 -19.54 -6.77
C ASP A 47 5.74 -18.86 -5.80
N LEU A 48 5.87 -17.54 -5.60
CA LEU A 48 4.96 -16.76 -4.75
C LEU A 48 3.55 -16.68 -5.36
N VAL A 49 3.45 -16.46 -6.68
CA VAL A 49 2.17 -16.45 -7.39
C VAL A 49 1.52 -17.82 -7.35
N GLN A 50 2.28 -18.89 -7.62
CA GLN A 50 1.76 -20.26 -7.57
C GLN A 50 1.21 -20.60 -6.18
N ASP A 51 1.99 -20.35 -5.11
CA ASP A 51 1.52 -20.58 -3.74
C ASP A 51 0.26 -19.76 -3.41
N THR A 52 0.21 -18.52 -3.89
CA THR A 52 -0.92 -17.64 -3.71
C THR A 52 -2.17 -18.23 -4.34
N LEU A 53 -2.11 -18.65 -5.61
CA LEU A 53 -3.24 -19.23 -6.32
C LEU A 53 -3.66 -20.57 -5.73
N LEU A 54 -2.72 -21.41 -5.30
CA LEU A 54 -3.01 -22.68 -4.63
C LEU A 54 -3.72 -22.47 -3.28
N LYS A 55 -3.31 -21.46 -2.51
CA LYS A 55 -3.98 -21.09 -1.25
C LYS A 55 -5.34 -20.45 -1.53
N ALA A 56 -5.42 -19.54 -2.50
CA ALA A 56 -6.66 -18.90 -2.89
C ALA A 56 -7.70 -19.93 -3.32
N PHE A 57 -7.33 -20.85 -4.22
CA PHE A 57 -8.23 -21.93 -4.66
C PHE A 57 -8.74 -22.78 -3.48
N ARG A 58 -7.87 -23.09 -2.51
CA ARG A 58 -8.23 -23.88 -1.32
C ARG A 58 -9.24 -23.20 -0.40
N PHE A 59 -9.26 -21.87 -0.37
CA PHE A 59 -10.13 -21.07 0.48
C PHE A 59 -11.17 -20.27 -0.33
N TYR A 60 -11.33 -20.58 -1.62
CA TYR A 60 -12.21 -19.86 -2.52
C TYR A 60 -13.69 -20.03 -2.13
N ASP A 61 -14.04 -21.16 -1.51
CA ASP A 61 -15.35 -21.39 -0.89
C ASP A 61 -15.69 -20.39 0.21
N ARG A 62 -14.70 -19.75 0.82
CA ARG A 62 -14.86 -18.71 1.86
C ARG A 62 -14.83 -17.29 1.31
N PHE A 63 -14.54 -17.13 0.03
CA PHE A 63 -14.57 -15.83 -0.62
C PHE A 63 -16.03 -15.40 -0.80
N GLU A 64 -16.35 -14.20 -0.32
CA GLU A 64 -17.67 -13.62 -0.49
C GLU A 64 -17.76 -12.97 -1.88
N ALA A 65 -18.56 -13.57 -2.76
CA ALA A 65 -18.77 -13.06 -4.11
C ALA A 65 -19.32 -11.62 -4.08
N GLY A 66 -18.81 -10.76 -4.97
CA GLY A 66 -19.15 -9.33 -5.01
C GLY A 66 -18.23 -8.44 -4.16
N THR A 67 -17.33 -9.03 -3.37
CA THR A 67 -16.23 -8.28 -2.73
C THR A 67 -15.02 -8.14 -3.65
N ASN A 68 -14.02 -7.35 -3.24
CA ASN A 68 -12.84 -7.06 -4.04
C ASN A 68 -11.89 -8.29 -4.12
N LEU A 69 -12.06 -9.13 -5.14
CA LEU A 69 -11.23 -10.32 -5.35
C LEU A 69 -9.74 -9.97 -5.48
N LYS A 70 -9.39 -8.87 -6.17
CA LYS A 70 -8.01 -8.39 -6.29
C LYS A 70 -7.39 -8.16 -4.91
N ALA A 71 -8.08 -7.42 -4.04
CA ALA A 71 -7.59 -7.17 -2.67
C ALA A 71 -7.47 -8.47 -1.86
N TRP A 72 -8.40 -9.41 -2.03
CA TRP A 72 -8.34 -10.72 -1.36
C TRP A 72 -7.15 -11.57 -1.82
N LEU A 73 -6.87 -11.61 -3.13
CA LEU A 73 -5.70 -12.30 -3.68
C LEU A 73 -4.39 -11.64 -3.20
N LEU A 74 -4.33 -10.31 -3.22
CA LEU A 74 -3.19 -9.54 -2.70
C LEU A 74 -3.00 -9.76 -1.19
N LYS A 75 -4.09 -9.97 -0.43
CA LYS A 75 -4.02 -10.38 0.99
C LYS A 75 -3.30 -11.70 1.16
N ILE A 76 -3.69 -12.71 0.39
CA ILE A 76 -3.08 -14.05 0.46
C ILE A 76 -1.61 -14.00 0.05
N MET A 77 -1.30 -13.27 -1.01
CA MET A 77 0.07 -13.10 -1.51
C MET A 77 0.96 -12.38 -0.49
N THR A 78 0.50 -11.24 0.04
CA THR A 78 1.26 -10.43 1.01
C THR A 78 1.57 -11.24 2.26
N ASN A 79 0.58 -11.95 2.80
CA ASN A 79 0.79 -12.81 3.95
C ASN A 79 1.74 -13.98 3.64
N THR A 80 1.66 -14.56 2.44
CA THR A 80 2.60 -15.60 2.01
C THR A 80 4.02 -15.07 1.93
N PHE A 81 4.21 -13.90 1.32
CA PHE A 81 5.51 -13.24 1.23
C PHE A 81 6.10 -12.91 2.60
N ILE A 82 5.34 -12.25 3.48
CA ILE A 82 5.81 -11.88 4.84
C ILE A 82 6.24 -13.13 5.63
N ASN A 83 5.45 -14.21 5.53
CA ASN A 83 5.76 -15.46 6.22
C ASN A 83 7.05 -16.11 5.69
N ARG A 84 7.25 -16.16 4.36
CA ARG A 84 8.50 -16.63 3.75
C ARG A 84 9.68 -15.75 4.17
N TYR A 85 9.54 -14.43 4.08
CA TYR A 85 10.58 -13.48 4.45
C TYR A 85 11.03 -13.63 5.91
N ARG A 86 10.08 -13.69 6.87
CA ARG A 86 10.37 -13.90 8.29
C ARG A 86 11.04 -15.23 8.58
N ARG A 87 10.76 -16.26 7.78
CA ARG A 87 11.44 -17.57 7.89
C ARG A 87 12.90 -17.44 7.46
N VAL A 88 13.15 -16.86 6.28
CA VAL A 88 14.51 -16.65 5.75
C VAL A 88 15.36 -15.81 6.70
N VAL A 89 14.81 -14.71 7.24
CA VAL A 89 15.53 -13.86 8.21
C VAL A 89 15.91 -14.62 9.47
N ARG A 90 14.98 -15.43 10.03
CA ARG A 90 15.26 -16.25 11.23
C ARG A 90 16.28 -17.34 10.97
N GLU A 91 16.16 -18.05 9.84
CA GLU A 91 17.11 -19.10 9.47
C GLU A 91 18.52 -18.50 9.32
N ARG A 92 18.66 -17.37 8.63
CA ARG A 92 19.95 -16.66 8.51
C ARG A 92 20.52 -16.22 9.86
N ALA A 93 19.69 -15.73 10.78
CA ALA A 93 20.12 -15.34 12.12
C ALA A 93 20.61 -16.51 12.99
N VAL A 94 20.21 -17.74 12.68
CA VAL A 94 20.68 -18.95 13.37
C VAL A 94 22.00 -19.46 12.78
N PHE A 95 22.25 -19.21 11.49
CA PHE A 95 23.46 -19.68 10.80
C PHE A 95 24.65 -18.70 10.83
N ASP A 96 24.42 -17.39 11.00
CA ASP A 96 25.49 -16.38 10.95
C ASP A 96 25.70 -15.65 12.29
N GLY A 97 26.76 -16.04 13.01
CA GLY A 97 27.56 -15.09 13.77
C GLY A 97 28.45 -14.31 12.80
N GLU A 98 28.32 -12.99 12.75
CA GLU A 98 29.20 -12.04 12.04
C GLU A 98 29.66 -12.42 10.60
N MET A 99 28.76 -12.46 9.61
CA MET A 99 29.00 -12.00 8.21
C MET A 99 27.87 -12.41 7.24
N ALA A 100 26.62 -12.10 7.57
CA ALA A 100 25.54 -12.24 6.60
C ALA A 100 25.48 -11.03 5.66
N ARG A 101 26.35 -10.95 4.64
CA ARG A 101 26.06 -10.10 3.46
C ARG A 101 24.68 -10.52 2.92
N PRO A 102 23.83 -9.61 2.43
CA PRO A 102 22.56 -10.00 1.84
C PRO A 102 22.81 -10.88 0.61
N VAL A 103 22.77 -12.20 0.78
CA VAL A 103 22.71 -13.16 -0.33
C VAL A 103 21.38 -12.94 -1.03
N GLY A 104 21.49 -12.34 -2.19
CA GLY A 104 20.38 -11.91 -3.04
C GLY A 104 20.80 -10.85 -4.05
N GLU A 105 22.04 -10.87 -4.52
CA GLU A 105 22.40 -10.25 -5.79
C GLU A 105 22.01 -11.24 -6.89
N ALA A 106 20.70 -11.51 -7.00
CA ALA A 106 20.18 -12.02 -8.25
C ALA A 106 20.39 -10.87 -9.23
N THR A 107 21.42 -10.98 -10.06
CA THR A 107 21.62 -10.09 -11.21
C THR A 107 20.42 -10.28 -12.13
N MET A 108 19.36 -9.55 -11.83
CA MET A 108 18.19 -9.50 -12.67
C MET A 108 18.63 -8.88 -14.00
N SER A 109 18.55 -9.64 -15.09
CA SER A 109 18.57 -9.02 -16.41
C SER A 109 17.38 -8.06 -16.47
N ARG A 110 17.67 -6.77 -16.64
CA ARG A 110 16.68 -5.68 -16.81
C ARG A 110 15.58 -6.04 -17.83
N ALA A 111 15.85 -6.97 -18.74
CA ALA A 111 14.92 -7.46 -19.74
C ALA A 111 13.73 -8.28 -19.18
N THR A 112 13.84 -8.90 -17.99
CA THR A 112 12.77 -9.75 -17.45
C THR A 112 11.67 -8.92 -16.78
N MET A 113 12.04 -7.84 -16.08
CA MET A 113 11.07 -6.88 -15.50
C MET A 113 10.40 -6.02 -16.59
N ARG A 114 11.05 -5.89 -17.74
CA ARG A 114 10.61 -5.12 -18.92
C ARG A 114 9.39 -5.69 -19.66
N ARG A 115 9.00 -6.96 -19.44
CA ARG A 115 7.98 -7.66 -20.25
C ARG A 115 6.51 -7.41 -19.83
N LEU A 116 6.24 -6.64 -18.78
CA LEU A 116 4.88 -6.44 -18.24
C LEU A 116 4.29 -5.03 -18.45
N ARG A 117 4.90 -4.17 -19.28
CA ARG A 117 4.31 -2.89 -19.67
C ARG A 117 4.10 -2.81 -21.19
N SER A 118 2.90 -2.39 -21.56
CA SER A 118 2.48 -2.03 -22.93
C SER A 118 3.49 -1.10 -23.62
N PRO A 119 3.70 -1.21 -24.95
CA PRO A 119 4.70 -0.40 -25.67
C PRO A 119 4.19 1.01 -26.03
N VAL A 120 5.16 1.91 -26.30
CA VAL A 120 5.07 3.34 -26.77
C VAL A 120 4.86 4.33 -25.60
N ASP A 121 5.76 5.23 -25.17
CA ASP A 121 6.89 6.01 -25.74
C ASP A 121 8.03 6.20 -24.71
N ASP A 122 9.16 6.77 -25.17
CA ASP A 122 10.30 7.37 -24.45
C ASP A 122 11.32 6.49 -23.72
N VAL A 123 12.58 6.63 -24.15
CA VAL A 123 13.77 6.15 -23.41
C VAL A 123 13.84 6.80 -22.03
N GLU A 124 13.43 8.06 -21.89
CA GLU A 124 13.41 8.79 -20.63
C GLU A 124 12.43 8.18 -19.62
N ARG A 125 11.22 7.81 -20.06
CA ARG A 125 10.24 7.10 -19.22
C ARG A 125 10.75 5.75 -18.75
N LYS A 126 11.57 5.07 -19.57
CA LYS A 126 12.20 3.79 -19.23
C LYS A 126 13.32 3.98 -18.20
N MET A 127 14.15 5.00 -18.35
CA MET A 127 15.20 5.31 -17.37
C MET A 127 14.60 5.67 -16.01
N LEU A 128 13.53 6.48 -15.98
CA LEU A 128 12.83 6.81 -14.75
C LEU A 128 12.20 5.57 -14.08
N ALA A 129 11.62 4.66 -14.87
CA ALA A 129 11.07 3.41 -14.34
C ALA A 129 12.15 2.55 -13.67
N ASP A 130 13.33 2.43 -14.29
CA ASP A 130 14.48 1.70 -13.74
C ASP A 130 14.93 2.32 -12.39
N GLU A 131 14.90 3.64 -12.25
CA GLU A 131 15.30 4.33 -11.02
C GLU A 131 14.28 4.19 -9.90
N ILE A 132 12.99 4.32 -10.21
CA ILE A 132 11.91 4.07 -9.25
C ILE A 132 12.01 2.64 -8.72
N GLU A 133 12.27 1.68 -9.61
CA GLU A 133 12.47 0.29 -9.24
C GLU A 133 13.70 0.10 -8.35
N ALA A 134 14.83 0.74 -8.67
CA ALA A 134 16.01 0.72 -7.82
C ALA A 134 15.73 1.30 -6.42
N ALA A 135 14.99 2.42 -6.34
CA ALA A 135 14.60 3.01 -5.06
C ALA A 135 13.69 2.09 -4.24
N LEU A 136 12.71 1.44 -4.88
CA LEU A 136 11.88 0.41 -4.23
C LEU A 136 12.73 -0.74 -3.67
N VAL A 137 13.77 -1.16 -4.39
CA VAL A 137 14.69 -2.23 -3.99
C VAL A 137 15.49 -1.88 -2.73
N ARG A 138 15.83 -0.62 -2.51
CA ARG A 138 16.57 -0.16 -1.31
C ARG A 138 15.69 -0.08 -0.07
N LEU A 139 14.37 0.05 -0.23
CA LEU A 139 13.46 0.06 0.90
C LEU A 139 13.44 -1.28 1.66
N PRO A 140 13.30 -1.24 3.00
CA PRO A 140 12.96 -2.41 3.80
C PRO A 140 11.70 -3.09 3.25
N ALA A 141 11.65 -4.43 3.32
CA ALA A 141 10.55 -5.22 2.78
C ALA A 141 9.17 -4.75 3.28
N GLU A 142 9.05 -4.38 4.55
CA GLU A 142 7.80 -3.87 5.12
C GLU A 142 7.34 -2.55 4.49
N HIS A 143 8.27 -1.66 4.14
CA HIS A 143 7.96 -0.40 3.46
C HIS A 143 7.59 -0.64 2.00
N ARG A 144 8.27 -1.57 1.33
CA ARG A 144 7.96 -1.93 -0.06
C ARG A 144 6.55 -2.49 -0.21
N VAL A 145 6.13 -3.36 0.72
CA VAL A 145 4.74 -3.87 0.76
C VAL A 145 3.74 -2.71 0.85
N MET A 146 4.03 -1.68 1.65
CA MET A 146 3.14 -0.53 1.79
C MET A 146 3.01 0.25 0.48
N ILE A 147 4.14 0.58 -0.16
CA ILE A 147 4.16 1.30 -1.44
C ILE A 147 3.47 0.47 -2.54
N GLU A 148 3.74 -0.83 -2.62
CA GLU A 148 3.09 -1.73 -3.57
C GLU A 148 1.56 -1.65 -3.43
N LEU A 149 1.04 -1.83 -2.22
CA LEU A 149 -0.41 -1.89 -2.01
C LEU A 149 -1.08 -0.52 -2.17
N ALA A 150 -0.45 0.57 -1.74
CA ALA A 150 -1.04 1.91 -1.76
C ALA A 150 -0.86 2.63 -3.11
N ASP A 151 0.37 2.69 -3.60
CA ASP A 151 0.73 3.58 -4.71
C ASP A 151 0.68 2.85 -6.07
N ILE A 152 0.77 1.51 -6.08
CA ILE A 152 0.74 0.72 -7.33
C ILE A 152 -0.60 -0.02 -7.49
N GLN A 153 -1.11 -0.63 -6.42
CA GLN A 153 -2.38 -1.34 -6.44
C GLN A 153 -3.59 -0.45 -6.13
N GLU A 154 -3.32 0.79 -5.71
CA GLU A 154 -4.31 1.84 -5.40
C GLU A 154 -5.37 1.39 -4.37
N LEU A 155 -4.95 0.57 -3.41
CA LEU A 155 -5.85 0.11 -2.35
C LEU A 155 -6.08 1.19 -1.30
N SER A 156 -7.27 1.21 -0.73
CA SER A 156 -7.58 2.10 0.38
C SER A 156 -6.74 1.73 1.62
N TYR A 157 -6.44 2.72 2.46
CA TYR A 157 -5.67 2.47 3.69
C TYR A 157 -6.35 1.46 4.63
N ARG A 158 -7.68 1.33 4.56
CA ARG A 158 -8.44 0.31 5.28
C ARG A 158 -8.19 -1.09 4.72
N GLU A 159 -8.26 -1.27 3.40
CA GLU A 159 -7.94 -2.56 2.77
C GLU A 159 -6.49 -2.97 3.05
N ILE A 160 -5.55 -2.02 3.02
CA ILE A 160 -4.14 -2.28 3.35
C ILE A 160 -3.98 -2.72 4.81
N ALA A 161 -4.66 -2.05 5.75
CA ALA A 161 -4.67 -2.44 7.15
C ALA A 161 -5.20 -3.88 7.33
N ASP A 162 -6.28 -4.23 6.62
CA ASP A 162 -6.88 -5.57 6.64
C ASP A 162 -6.00 -6.63 5.97
N ILE A 163 -5.21 -6.25 4.96
CA ILE A 163 -4.26 -7.12 4.25
C ILE A 163 -3.06 -7.44 5.14
N VAL A 164 -2.44 -6.40 5.69
CA VAL A 164 -1.18 -6.51 6.46
C VAL A 164 -1.43 -6.91 7.91
N GLY A 165 -2.64 -6.70 8.43
CA GLY A 165 -3.01 -7.03 9.81
C GLY A 165 -2.46 -6.03 10.83
N CYS A 166 -2.50 -4.73 10.53
CA CYS A 166 -2.06 -3.67 11.44
C CYS A 166 -3.04 -2.49 11.48
N PRO A 167 -3.02 -1.63 12.52
CA PRO A 167 -3.89 -0.46 12.59
C PRO A 167 -3.69 0.51 11.42
N ILE A 168 -4.76 1.21 11.00
CA ILE A 168 -4.69 2.18 9.89
C ILE A 168 -3.67 3.31 10.13
N GLY A 169 -3.48 3.76 11.38
CA GLY A 169 -2.43 4.74 11.71
C GLY A 169 -1.01 4.20 11.51
N THR A 170 -0.82 2.89 11.64
CA THR A 170 0.46 2.23 11.32
C THR A 170 0.70 2.22 9.81
N VAL A 171 -0.33 1.97 9.01
CA VAL A 171 -0.26 2.08 7.54
C VAL A 171 0.15 3.50 7.14
N MET A 172 -0.54 4.53 7.64
CA MET A 172 -0.23 5.93 7.34
C MET A 172 1.21 6.30 7.72
N SER A 173 1.64 5.97 8.93
CA SER A 173 2.99 6.31 9.39
C SER A 173 4.09 5.55 8.65
N ARG A 174 3.86 4.28 8.27
CA ARG A 174 4.81 3.50 7.44
C ARG A 174 4.87 4.03 6.02
N LEU A 175 3.73 4.35 5.40
CA LEU A 175 3.68 4.96 4.06
C LEU A 175 4.40 6.30 4.03
N HIS A 176 4.15 7.16 5.01
CA HIS A 176 4.83 8.45 5.10
C HIS A 176 6.35 8.28 5.13
N ARG A 177 6.86 7.37 5.97
CA ARG A 177 8.30 7.08 6.05
C ARG A 177 8.85 6.48 4.76
N ALA A 178 8.13 5.54 4.15
CA ALA A 178 8.52 4.92 2.89
C ALA A 178 8.61 5.94 1.76
N ARG A 179 7.58 6.79 1.59
CA ARG A 179 7.54 7.86 0.59
C ARG A 179 8.63 8.90 0.81
N LYS A 180 8.87 9.32 2.06
CA LYS A 180 9.97 10.24 2.39
C LYS A 180 11.34 9.67 2.00
N THR A 181 11.54 8.37 2.22
CA THR A 181 12.78 7.69 1.84
C THR A 181 12.94 7.69 0.31
N MET A 182 11.89 7.31 -0.43
CA MET A 182 11.91 7.34 -1.90
C MET A 182 12.10 8.75 -2.46
N GLN A 183 11.46 9.76 -1.85
CA GLN A 183 11.62 11.16 -2.25
C GLN A 183 13.08 11.61 -2.16
N GLY A 184 13.78 11.23 -1.09
CA GLY A 184 15.22 11.52 -0.96
C GLY A 184 16.06 10.84 -2.03
N GLU A 185 15.75 9.58 -2.36
CA GLU A 185 16.50 8.80 -3.37
C GLU A 185 16.24 9.22 -4.82
N LEU A 186 15.09 9.81 -5.10
CA LEU A 186 14.65 10.18 -6.45
C LEU A 186 14.66 11.69 -6.70
N MET A 187 15.16 12.50 -5.75
CA MET A 187 15.11 13.96 -5.84
C MET A 187 15.90 14.50 -7.03
N GLU A 188 17.10 13.98 -7.26
CA GLU A 188 17.97 14.42 -8.36
C GLU A 188 17.28 14.21 -9.72
N GLN A 189 16.60 13.10 -9.89
CA GLN A 189 15.95 12.76 -11.15
C GLN A 189 14.60 13.43 -11.31
N ALA A 190 13.89 13.67 -10.20
CA ALA A 190 12.70 14.51 -10.20
C ALA A 190 13.03 15.96 -10.60
N LEU A 191 14.19 16.50 -10.20
CA LEU A 191 14.69 17.80 -10.63
C LEU A 191 15.10 17.78 -12.11
N ALA A 192 15.84 16.76 -12.54
CA ALA A 192 16.28 16.61 -13.94
C ALA A 192 15.10 16.53 -14.92
N LEU A 193 13.99 15.92 -14.50
CA LEU A 193 12.75 15.82 -15.29
C LEU A 193 11.80 17.01 -15.11
N GLY A 194 12.14 17.99 -14.27
CA GLY A 194 11.29 19.14 -13.97
C GLY A 194 9.97 18.81 -13.25
N ILE A 195 9.87 17.61 -12.65
CA ILE A 195 8.71 17.19 -11.84
C ILE A 195 8.65 18.01 -10.56
N VAL A 196 9.82 18.28 -9.98
CA VAL A 196 10.01 19.19 -8.85
C VAL A 196 10.78 20.37 -9.39
N GLN A 197 10.30 21.59 -9.14
CA GLN A 197 11.12 22.77 -9.36
C GLN A 197 12.05 22.92 -8.16
N PRO A 198 13.34 23.22 -8.35
CA PRO A 198 14.20 23.57 -7.24
C PRO A 198 13.50 24.71 -6.50
N GLU A 199 13.34 24.53 -5.19
CA GLU A 199 12.72 25.54 -4.33
C GLU A 199 13.52 26.82 -4.52
N VAL A 200 12.99 27.73 -5.34
CA VAL A 200 13.53 29.08 -5.44
C VAL A 200 13.34 29.60 -4.05
N ALA A 201 14.44 29.77 -3.30
CA ALA A 201 14.41 30.32 -1.96
C ALA A 201 13.76 31.71 -2.06
N ASN A 202 12.43 31.74 -1.93
CA ASN A 202 11.69 32.96 -1.70
C ASN A 202 11.84 33.20 -0.19
N ASP A 203 13.04 33.66 0.19
CA ASP A 203 13.40 34.09 1.55
C ASP A 203 12.43 35.17 2.10
N ALA A 204 11.53 35.69 1.25
CA ALA A 204 10.48 36.63 1.61
C ALA A 204 9.18 36.00 2.14
N ALA A 205 8.89 34.72 1.86
CA ALA A 205 7.59 34.12 2.19
C ALA A 205 7.57 33.36 3.53
N ASP A 206 8.72 32.89 4.01
CA ASP A 206 8.86 32.13 5.26
C ASP A 206 9.67 32.88 6.33
N ALA A 207 9.84 34.20 6.16
CA ALA A 207 10.34 35.05 7.22
C ALA A 207 9.38 34.94 8.43
N PRO A 208 9.87 34.59 9.63
CA PRO A 208 9.01 34.52 10.81
C PRO A 208 8.36 35.88 11.00
N ILE A 209 7.02 35.90 10.97
CA ILE A 209 6.22 37.11 11.20
C ILE A 209 6.77 37.79 12.46
N SER A 210 7.19 39.05 12.33
CA SER A 210 7.71 39.79 13.47
C SER A 210 6.66 39.80 14.58
N LEU A 211 7.06 39.47 15.82
CA LEU A 211 6.18 39.51 16.98
C LEU A 211 5.49 40.88 17.14
N ALA A 212 6.10 41.95 16.62
CA ALA A 212 5.50 43.28 16.55
C ALA A 212 4.28 43.32 15.59
N GLU A 213 4.41 42.79 14.38
CA GLU A 213 3.34 42.74 13.38
C GLU A 213 2.18 41.81 13.81
N PHE A 214 2.48 40.70 14.47
CA PHE A 214 1.46 39.81 15.05
C PHE A 214 0.68 40.51 16.18
N ARG A 215 1.38 41.28 17.04
CA ARG A 215 0.75 42.06 18.11
C ARG A 215 -0.12 43.19 17.57
N GLU A 216 0.32 43.91 16.55
CA GLU A 216 -0.50 44.94 15.88
C GLU A 216 -1.77 44.37 15.26
N ARG A 217 -1.68 43.23 14.57
CA ARG A 217 -2.87 42.53 14.02
C ARG A 217 -3.83 42.05 15.10
N GLN A 218 -3.35 41.65 16.28
CA GLN A 218 -4.22 41.31 17.41
C GLN A 218 -4.92 42.53 18.00
N VAL A 219 -4.22 43.67 18.15
CA VAL A 219 -4.80 44.91 18.66
C VAL A 219 -5.88 45.45 17.72
N ALA A 220 -5.66 45.37 16.40
CA ALA A 220 -6.65 45.74 15.39
C ALA A 220 -7.92 44.85 15.42
N ARG A 221 -7.77 43.55 15.73
CA ARG A 221 -8.90 42.61 15.91
C ARG A 221 -9.72 42.88 17.17
N VAL A 222 -9.10 43.41 18.22
CA VAL A 222 -9.77 43.79 19.47
C VAL A 222 -10.46 45.17 19.33
N ALA A 223 -9.89 46.08 18.53
CA ALA A 223 -10.49 47.39 18.25
C ALA A 223 -11.76 47.33 17.38
N HIS A 224 -11.92 46.29 16.56
CA HIS A 224 -13.09 46.07 15.70
C HIS A 224 -13.89 44.81 16.09
N GLY A 225 -14.11 44.60 17.39
CA GLY A 225 -15.09 43.62 17.87
C GLY A 225 -16.53 44.03 17.50
N PRO A 226 -17.42 43.09 17.12
CA PRO A 226 -18.78 43.41 16.76
C PRO A 226 -19.56 43.89 18.00
N LEU A 227 -20.29 45.00 17.84
CA LEU A 227 -21.26 45.49 18.83
C LEU A 227 -22.26 44.37 19.18
N LEU A 228 -22.40 44.09 20.47
CA LEU A 228 -23.47 43.27 21.04
C LEU A 228 -24.85 43.78 20.58
N ALA A 229 -25.64 42.90 19.97
CA ALA A 229 -27.10 42.97 20.05
C ALA A 229 -27.55 42.08 21.21
N ALA A 230 -27.94 42.74 22.31
CA ALA A 230 -28.62 42.11 23.43
C ALA A 230 -30.09 41.86 23.08
N ALA A 231 -30.56 40.61 23.22
CA ALA A 231 -31.96 40.30 23.45
C ALA A 231 -32.11 38.91 24.11
N GLY A 232 -32.23 38.94 25.44
CA GLY A 232 -33.25 38.20 26.19
C GLY A 232 -33.19 36.68 26.28
N GLY A 233 -33.05 36.19 27.52
CA GLY A 233 -33.83 35.03 27.96
C GLY A 233 -33.06 33.90 28.63
N SER A 234 -32.65 34.11 29.87
CA SER A 234 -32.27 33.05 30.83
C SER A 234 -33.29 31.91 30.89
N THR A 235 -32.85 30.66 31.01
CA THR A 235 -32.98 29.86 32.25
C THR A 235 -32.42 28.43 32.13
N THR A 236 -31.51 28.12 33.06
CA THR A 236 -31.34 26.87 33.83
C THR A 236 -31.20 25.50 33.14
N ASN A 237 -29.97 24.99 33.23
CA ASN A 237 -29.58 23.64 33.66
C ASN A 237 -30.66 22.81 34.40
N SER A 238 -30.90 21.57 33.95
CA SER A 238 -30.78 20.34 34.76
C SER A 238 -31.64 19.18 34.23
N ALA A 239 -30.94 18.16 33.72
CA ALA A 239 -31.09 16.72 33.97
C ALA A 239 -32.47 16.01 33.99
N ARG A 240 -32.44 14.80 33.39
CA ARG A 240 -33.33 13.62 33.61
C ARG A 240 -34.74 13.76 33.00
N LYS A 241 -35.43 12.71 32.54
CA LYS A 241 -35.24 11.28 32.27
C LYS A 241 -36.66 10.83 31.90
N ASP A 242 -36.82 9.83 31.03
CA ASP A 242 -38.09 9.13 30.76
C ASP A 242 -39.14 10.02 30.04
N ALA A 243 -40.10 9.56 29.24
CA ALA A 243 -40.42 8.35 28.52
C ALA A 243 -41.54 8.77 27.53
N ASN A 244 -41.65 8.08 26.40
CA ASN A 244 -42.85 8.08 25.55
C ASN A 244 -44.09 7.71 26.41
N PRO A 245 -45.34 8.15 26.14
CA PRO A 245 -46.08 7.75 24.94
C PRO A 245 -47.12 8.76 24.39
N THR A 246 -47.41 8.70 23.09
CA THR A 246 -48.70 8.23 22.54
C THR A 246 -48.48 7.86 21.07
#